data_AF-A0A949BIV5-F1
#
_entry.id   AF-A0A949BIV5-F1
#
_cell.length_a   1.000
_cell.length_b   1.000
_cell.length_c   1.000
_cell.angle_alpha   90.00
_cell.angle_beta   90.00
_cell.angle_gamma   90.00
#
_symmetry.space_group_name_H-M   'P 1'
#
loop_
_entity.id
_entity.type
_entity.pdbx_description
1 polymer ?
#
loop_
_entity_poly.entity_id
_entity_poly.type
_entity_poly.pdbx_seq_one_letter_code
_entity_poly.pdbx_strand_id
1 'polypeptide(L)'
;SGSWIRYITDFFLISPLVLLFALGFIISYLSSKKRDVKIAYFLIVTVVYYLILNLFAKNIRYAMLLDIPLRLFALGAVLRLTENRGGKYRHLYAPIIILALAAYDYMSFYRLFIADGIYDPVSALLLSARGIALPR
;
A
#
# COMPACT_ATOMS: atom_id res chain seq x y z
N SER A 1 -24.22 2.09 0.24
CA SER A 1 -23.10 1.74 1.12
C SER A 1 -21.93 1.31 0.24
N GLY A 2 -20.80 2.03 0.28
CA GLY A 2 -19.59 1.57 -0.43
C GLY A 2 -19.05 0.34 0.29
N SER A 3 -18.81 -0.75 -0.44
CA SER A 3 -18.29 -1.99 0.15
C SER A 3 -16.93 -1.74 0.80
N TRP A 4 -16.71 -2.30 1.98
CA TRP A 4 -15.42 -2.32 2.68
C TRP A 4 -14.23 -2.76 1.85
N ILE A 5 -14.47 -3.59 0.84
CA ILE A 5 -13.44 -4.08 -0.07
C ILE A 5 -12.92 -2.96 -0.98
N ARG A 6 -13.73 -1.92 -1.23
CA ARG A 6 -13.42 -0.85 -2.17
C ARG A 6 -12.07 -0.19 -1.90
N TYR A 7 -11.78 0.17 -0.65
CA TYR A 7 -10.54 0.89 -0.32
C TYR A 7 -9.29 0.04 -0.55
N ILE A 8 -9.30 -1.21 -0.08
CA ILE A 8 -8.18 -2.12 -0.27
C ILE A 8 -8.03 -2.47 -1.76
N THR A 9 -9.13 -2.67 -2.47
CA THR A 9 -9.13 -2.94 -3.90
C THR A 9 -8.58 -1.76 -4.70
N ASP A 10 -9.06 -0.54 -4.46
CA ASP A 10 -8.60 0.66 -5.15
C ASP A 10 -7.12 0.90 -4.87
N PHE A 11 -6.69 0.72 -3.61
CA PHE A 11 -5.27 0.80 -3.24
C PHE A 11 -4.42 -0.26 -3.92
N PHE A 12 -4.89 -1.52 -3.95
CA PHE A 12 -4.19 -2.61 -4.63
C PHE A 12 -4.07 -2.36 -6.13
N LEU A 13 -5.10 -1.79 -6.76
CA LEU A 13 -5.09 -1.50 -8.19
C LEU A 13 -4.16 -0.33 -8.53
N ILE A 14 -3.93 0.60 -7.61
CA ILE A 14 -3.03 1.74 -7.79
C ILE A 14 -1.58 1.38 -7.43
N SER A 15 -1.34 0.80 -6.26
CA SER A 15 -0.01 0.52 -5.70
C SER A 15 0.09 -0.92 -5.17
N PRO A 16 0.00 -1.94 -6.04
CA PRO A 16 -0.04 -3.35 -5.63
C PRO A 16 1.21 -3.78 -4.85
N LEU A 17 2.39 -3.33 -5.28
CA LEU A 17 3.65 -3.70 -4.62
C LEU A 17 3.75 -3.11 -3.22
N VAL A 18 3.34 -1.85 -3.02
CA VAL A 18 3.31 -1.22 -1.70
C VAL A 18 2.41 -2.02 -0.76
N LEU A 19 1.22 -2.43 -1.23
CA LEU A 19 0.31 -3.24 -0.42
C LEU A 19 0.92 -4.60 -0.07
N LEU A 20 1.56 -5.28 -1.03
CA LEU A 20 2.21 -6.57 -0.79
C LEU A 20 3.34 -6.47 0.24
N PHE A 21 4.17 -5.43 0.16
CA PHE A 21 5.22 -5.19 1.15
C PHE A 21 4.63 -4.84 2.53
N ALA A 22 3.59 -4.01 2.57
CA ALA A 22 2.92 -3.66 3.82
C ALA A 22 2.32 -4.90 4.51
N LEU A 23 1.58 -5.73 3.75
CA LEU A 23 1.03 -6.99 4.25
C LEU A 23 2.13 -7.97 4.68
N GLY A 24 3.19 -8.10 3.88
CA GLY A 24 4.35 -8.92 4.23
C GLY A 24 4.98 -8.50 5.56
N PHE A 25 5.11 -7.19 5.80
CA PHE A 25 5.56 -6.68 7.08
C PHE A 25 4.61 -7.02 8.23
N ILE A 26 3.31 -6.77 8.05
CA ILE A 26 2.29 -7.03 9.07
C ILE A 26 2.28 -8.51 9.44
N ILE A 27 2.25 -9.42 8.47
CA ILE A 27 2.27 -10.86 8.69
C ILE A 27 3.56 -11.25 9.43
N SER A 28 4.71 -10.82 8.92
CA SER A 28 6.02 -11.08 9.57
C SER A 28 6.06 -10.56 11.01
N TYR A 29 5.46 -9.39 11.28
CA TYR A 29 5.38 -8.80 12.61
C TYR A 29 4.47 -9.60 13.53
N LEU A 30 3.28 -10.00 13.07
CA LEU A 30 2.33 -10.80 13.85
C LEU A 30 2.89 -12.20 14.20
N SER A 31 3.67 -12.79 13.28
CA SER A 31 4.35 -14.08 13.48
C SER A 31 5.63 -13.98 14.31
N SER A 32 6.15 -12.77 14.57
CA SER A 32 7.36 -12.59 15.39
C SER A 32 7.09 -12.85 16.87
N LYS A 33 7.99 -13.58 17.52
CA LYS A 33 7.99 -13.80 18.98
C LYS A 33 8.31 -12.52 19.76
N LYS A 34 9.08 -11.60 19.16
CA LYS A 34 9.40 -10.29 19.74
C LYS A 34 8.52 -9.24 19.08
N ARG A 35 7.62 -8.64 19.86
CA ARG A 35 6.69 -7.60 19.41
C ARG A 35 7.08 -6.27 20.01
N ASP A 36 7.29 -5.27 19.15
CA ASP A 36 7.51 -3.89 19.56
C ASP A 36 6.16 -3.22 19.82
N VAL A 37 5.94 -2.78 21.06
CA VAL A 37 4.69 -2.15 21.50
C VAL A 37 4.34 -0.92 20.63
N LYS A 38 5.34 -0.17 20.15
CA LYS A 38 5.10 1.00 19.28
C LYS A 38 4.51 0.59 17.94
N ILE A 39 5.03 -0.48 17.34
CA ILE A 39 4.54 -1.02 16.07
C ILE A 39 3.14 -1.61 16.28
N ALA A 40 2.89 -2.30 17.40
CA ALA A 40 1.54 -2.77 17.74
C ALA A 40 0.54 -1.62 17.85
N TYR A 41 0.88 -0.56 18.60
CA TYR A 41 0.02 0.60 18.76
C TYR A 41 -0.26 1.29 17.42
N PHE A 42 0.77 1.48 16.60
CA PHE A 42 0.64 2.06 15.26
C PHE A 42 -0.27 1.23 14.33
N LEU A 43 -0.15 -0.10 14.38
CA LEU A 43 -1.03 -1.02 13.66
C LEU A 43 -2.47 -0.91 14.14
N ILE A 44 -2.70 -0.90 15.46
CA ILE A 44 -4.05 -0.75 16.03
C ILE A 44 -4.67 0.56 15.61
N VAL A 45 -3.95 1.69 15.72
CA VAL A 45 -4.43 3.00 15.28
C VAL A 45 -4.77 3.00 13.80
N THR A 46 -3.93 2.39 12.95
CA THR A 46 -4.19 2.29 11.51
C THR A 46 -5.46 1.49 11.23
N VAL A 47 -5.67 0.35 11.92
CA VAL A 47 -6.88 -0.47 11.74
C VAL A 47 -8.13 0.27 12.24
N VAL A 48 -8.06 0.90 13.42
CA VAL A 48 -9.18 1.70 13.94
C VAL A 48 -9.53 2.83 12.99
N TYR A 49 -8.52 3.54 12.47
CA TYR A 49 -8.72 4.61 11.51
C TYR A 49 -9.35 4.11 10.21
N TYR A 50 -8.88 2.96 9.69
CA TYR A 50 -9.49 2.29 8.53
C TYR A 50 -10.96 1.96 8.77
N LEU A 51 -11.31 1.41 9.94
CA LEU A 51 -12.68 1.08 10.31
C LEU A 51 -13.56 2.33 10.41
N ILE A 52 -13.06 3.43 11.00
CA ILE A 52 -13.77 4.71 11.08
C ILE A 52 -14.02 5.25 9.67
N LEU A 53 -13.01 5.28 8.81
CA LEU A 53 -13.18 5.71 7.42
C LEU A 53 -14.18 4.84 6.69
N ASN A 54 -14.26 3.54 7.00
CA ASN A 54 -15.26 2.68 6.41
C ASN A 54 -16.71 3.04 6.80
N LEU A 55 -16.91 3.38 8.07
CA LEU A 55 -18.23 3.72 8.60
C LEU A 55 -18.71 5.11 8.15
N PHE A 56 -17.79 6.08 8.03
CA PHE A 56 -18.15 7.49 7.86
C PHE A 56 -17.72 8.09 6.52
N ALA A 57 -16.65 7.62 5.89
CA ALA A 57 -16.13 8.24 4.68
C ALA A 57 -16.91 7.76 3.44
N LYS A 58 -17.78 8.65 2.94
CA LYS A 58 -18.38 8.54 1.60
C LYS A 58 -17.44 9.05 0.50
N ASN A 59 -16.40 9.81 0.87
CA ASN A 59 -15.46 10.43 -0.05
C ASN A 59 -14.12 9.67 -0.01
N ILE A 60 -13.70 9.19 -1.18
CA ILE A 60 -12.50 8.38 -1.35
C ILE A 60 -11.22 9.13 -0.96
N ARG A 61 -11.25 10.47 -1.00
CA ARG A 61 -10.11 11.33 -0.65
C ARG A 61 -9.67 11.16 0.81
N TYR A 62 -10.57 10.82 1.71
CA TYR A 62 -10.19 10.57 3.11
C TYR A 62 -9.36 9.29 3.28
N ALA A 63 -9.52 8.31 2.39
CA ALA A 63 -8.69 7.11 2.41
C ALA A 63 -7.29 7.34 1.85
N MET A 64 -6.99 8.48 1.21
CA MET A 64 -5.61 8.83 0.86
C MET A 64 -4.71 8.95 2.10
N LEU A 65 -5.29 9.28 3.26
CA LEU A 65 -4.53 9.32 4.52
C LEU A 65 -4.07 7.94 5.00
N LEU A 66 -4.69 6.85 4.53
CA LEU A 66 -4.23 5.48 4.80
C LEU A 66 -3.01 5.09 3.95
N ASP A 67 -2.65 5.87 2.93
CA ASP A 67 -1.45 5.61 2.13
C ASP A 67 -0.18 5.73 3.00
N ILE A 68 -0.13 6.72 3.90
CA ILE A 68 1.01 6.96 4.80
C ILE A 68 1.32 5.72 5.67
N PRO A 69 0.38 5.19 6.48
CA PRO A 69 0.67 4.02 7.30
C PRO A 69 1.01 2.78 6.46
N LEU A 70 0.38 2.57 5.31
CA LEU A 70 0.71 1.47 4.41
C LEU A 70 2.15 1.58 3.86
N ARG A 71 2.57 2.77 3.43
CA ARG A 71 3.96 3.02 2.99
C ARG A 71 4.97 2.82 4.12
N LEU A 72 4.63 3.19 5.35
CA LEU A 72 5.49 2.95 6.51
C LEU A 72 5.62 1.45 6.82
N PHE A 73 4.55 0.67 6.69
CA PHE A 73 4.65 -0.80 6.79
C PHE A 73 5.47 -1.39 5.66
N ALA A 74 5.30 -0.90 4.43
CA ALA A 74 6.11 -1.35 3.29
C ALA A 74 7.60 -1.06 3.51
N LEU A 75 7.94 0.13 4.02
CA LEU A 75 9.30 0.47 4.44
C LEU A 75 9.81 -0.51 5.51
N GLY A 76 8.98 -0.86 6.49
CA GLY A 76 9.30 -1.87 7.49
C GLY A 76 9.68 -3.23 6.88
N ALA A 77 8.96 -3.69 5.84
CA ALA A 77 9.32 -4.90 5.10
C ALA A 77 10.67 -4.76 4.39
N VAL A 78 10.91 -3.64 3.71
CA VAL A 78 12.19 -3.38 3.02
C VAL A 78 13.36 -3.41 4.01
N LEU A 79 13.21 -2.75 5.16
CA LEU A 79 14.25 -2.72 6.20
C LEU A 79 14.53 -4.13 6.73
N ARG A 80 13.50 -4.92 7.05
CA ARG A 80 13.68 -6.32 7.51
C ARG A 80 14.35 -7.20 6.46
N LEU A 81 13.99 -7.06 5.18
CA LEU A 81 14.58 -7.84 4.08
C LEU A 81 16.07 -7.53 3.86
N THR A 82 16.49 -6.32 4.23
CA THR A 82 17.84 -5.82 4.01
C THR A 82 18.71 -5.87 5.28
N GLU A 83 18.10 -6.07 6.46
CA GLU A 83 18.78 -6.11 7.75
C GLU A 83 19.80 -7.26 7.86
N ASN A 84 19.51 -8.43 7.31
CA ASN A 84 20.40 -9.59 7.42
C ASN A 84 21.32 -9.79 6.21
N ARG A 85 21.42 -8.80 5.31
CA ARG A 85 22.28 -8.88 4.13
C ARG A 85 23.72 -8.49 4.51
N GLY A 86 24.65 -9.45 4.46
CA GLY A 86 26.09 -9.18 4.60
C GLY A 86 26.66 -8.44 3.39
N GLY A 87 27.82 -7.79 3.57
CA GLY A 87 28.63 -7.22 2.49
C GLY A 87 28.81 -5.70 2.50
N LYS A 88 29.80 -5.23 1.73
CA LYS A 88 30.25 -3.82 1.64
C LYS A 88 29.14 -2.84 1.23
N TYR A 89 28.14 -3.33 0.48
CA TYR A 89 27.07 -2.51 -0.11
C TYR A 89 25.72 -2.67 0.57
N ARG A 90 25.67 -3.18 1.82
CA ARG A 90 24.41 -3.40 2.55
C ARG A 90 23.51 -2.17 2.60
N HIS A 91 24.09 -1.00 2.81
CA HIS A 91 23.39 0.28 2.91
C HIS A 91 22.70 0.69 1.60
N LEU A 92 23.06 0.11 0.45
CA LEU A 92 22.46 0.41 -0.84
C LEU A 92 21.19 -0.40 -1.14
N TYR A 93 21.00 -1.57 -0.51
CA TYR A 93 19.86 -2.42 -0.86
C TYR A 93 18.50 -1.77 -0.57
N ALA A 94 18.34 -1.18 0.62
CA ALA A 94 17.08 -0.51 0.99
C ALA A 94 16.73 0.66 0.05
N PRO A 95 17.62 1.64 -0.21
CA PRO A 95 17.30 2.74 -1.13
C PRO A 95 17.06 2.25 -2.55
N ILE A 96 17.77 1.24 -3.05
CA ILE A 96 17.49 0.67 -4.38
C ILE A 96 16.08 0.07 -4.45
N ILE A 97 15.65 -0.69 -3.45
CA ILE A 97 14.30 -1.26 -3.42
C ILE A 97 13.24 -0.15 -3.31
N ILE A 98 13.48 0.88 -2.49
CA ILE A 98 12.58 2.03 -2.36
C ILE A 98 12.46 2.77 -3.69
N LEU A 99 13.57 3.02 -4.39
CA LEU A 99 13.58 3.65 -5.71
C LEU A 99 12.83 2.80 -6.73
N ALA A 100 13.00 1.47 -6.71
CA ALA A 100 12.26 0.57 -7.60
C ALA A 100 10.75 0.60 -7.32
N LEU A 101 10.34 0.60 -6.05
CA LEU A 101 8.92 0.74 -5.67
C LEU A 101 8.35 2.09 -6.09
N ALA A 102 9.10 3.18 -5.88
CA ALA A 102 8.68 4.52 -6.27
C ALA A 102 8.57 4.65 -7.81
N ALA A 103 9.52 4.09 -8.55
CA ALA A 103 9.46 4.05 -10.01
C ALA A 103 8.25 3.25 -10.51
N TYR A 104 7.96 2.10 -9.88
CA TYR A 104 6.77 1.32 -10.20
C TYR A 104 5.46 2.08 -9.92
N ASP A 105 5.36 2.73 -8.76
CA ASP A 105 4.21 3.58 -8.40
C ASP A 105 4.05 4.73 -9.40
N TYR A 106 5.15 5.37 -9.81
CA TYR A 106 5.12 6.44 -10.81
C TYR A 106 4.61 5.93 -12.17
N MET A 107 5.10 4.79 -12.64
CA MET A 107 4.62 4.19 -13.89
C MET A 107 3.14 3.81 -13.80
N SER A 108 2.72 3.29 -12.66
CA SER A 108 1.33 2.97 -12.35
C SER A 108 0.44 4.21 -12.40
N PHE A 109 0.88 5.29 -11.74
CA PHE A 109 0.20 6.58 -11.74
C PHE A 109 0.09 7.16 -13.16
N TYR A 110 1.20 7.19 -13.90
CA TYR A 110 1.23 7.71 -15.27
C TYR A 110 0.23 6.96 -16.15
N ARG A 111 0.22 5.62 -16.09
CA ARG A 111 -0.71 4.83 -16.89
C ARG A 111 -2.16 5.10 -16.53
N LEU A 112 -2.52 4.99 -15.25
CA LEU A 112 -3.92 5.09 -14.81
C LEU A 112 -4.50 6.50 -14.96
N PHE A 113 -3.75 7.53 -14.57
CA PHE A 113 -4.27 8.89 -14.46
C PHE A 113 -3.95 9.76 -15.68
N ILE A 114 -2.80 9.54 -16.33
CA ILE A 114 -2.37 10.35 -17.47
C ILE A 114 -2.74 9.68 -18.80
N ALA A 115 -2.38 8.41 -18.99
CA ALA A 115 -2.64 7.72 -20.25
C ALA A 115 -4.11 7.29 -20.38
N ASP A 116 -4.68 6.68 -19.34
CA ASP A 116 -6.07 6.19 -19.35
C ASP A 116 -7.08 7.29 -18.91
N GLY A 117 -6.60 8.46 -18.47
CA GLY A 117 -7.43 9.62 -18.15
C GLY A 117 -8.40 9.44 -16.98
N ILE A 118 -8.12 8.49 -16.06
CA ILE A 118 -9.01 8.22 -14.92
C ILE A 118 -8.87 9.36 -13.91
N TYR A 119 -9.84 10.29 -13.91
CA TYR A 119 -9.83 11.41 -12.96
C TYR A 119 -10.21 10.98 -11.54
N ASP A 120 -11.28 10.20 -11.40
CA ASP A 120 -11.70 9.62 -10.12
C ASP A 120 -11.38 8.12 -10.07
N PRO A 121 -10.56 7.66 -9.11
CA PRO A 121 -10.18 6.27 -8.98
C PRO A 121 -11.35 5.45 -8.42
N VAL A 122 -12.30 5.12 -9.29
CA VAL A 122 -13.41 4.22 -8.99
C VAL A 122 -13.02 2.81 -9.39
N SER A 123 -13.30 1.82 -8.53
CA SER A 123 -12.88 0.42 -8.73
C SER A 123 -13.19 -0.13 -10.12
N ALA A 124 -14.35 0.21 -10.70
CA ALA A 124 -14.74 -0.23 -12.03
C ALA A 124 -13.80 0.28 -13.13
N LEU A 125 -13.42 1.56 -13.09
CA LEU A 125 -12.49 2.17 -14.05
C LEU A 125 -11.07 1.60 -13.88
N LEU A 126 -10.63 1.45 -12.64
CA LEU A 126 -9.32 0.86 -12.33
C LEU A 126 -9.22 -0.60 -12.79
N LEU A 127 -10.27 -1.40 -12.59
CA LEU A 127 -10.32 -2.79 -13.06
C LEU A 127 -10.30 -2.88 -14.60
N SER A 128 -11.00 -1.98 -15.28
CA SER A 128 -11.00 -1.90 -16.75
C SER A 128 -9.61 -1.52 -17.28
N ALA A 129 -8.98 -0.48 -16.72
CA ALA A 129 -7.64 -0.03 -17.14
C ALA A 129 -6.55 -1.08 -16.89
N ARG A 130 -6.73 -1.93 -15.86
CA ARG A 130 -5.87 -3.09 -15.59
C ARG A 130 -6.19 -4.31 -16.46
N GLY A 131 -7.20 -4.25 -17.31
CA GLY A 131 -7.63 -5.36 -18.18
C GLY A 131 -8.28 -6.53 -17.45
N ILE A 132 -8.76 -6.31 -16.22
CA ILE A 132 -9.36 -7.36 -15.36
C ILE A 132 -10.87 -7.46 -15.61
N ALA A 133 -11.53 -6.35 -15.92
CA ALA A 133 -12.96 -6.31 -16.22
C ALA A 133 -13.20 -5.66 -17.59
N LEU A 134 -14.27 -6.07 -18.27
CA LEU A 134 -14.68 -5.42 -19.52
C LEU A 134 -15.11 -3.97 -19.26
N PRO A 135 -14.74 -3.02 -20.14
CA PRO A 135 -15.26 -1.67 -20.07
C PRO A 135 -16.79 -1.73 -20.23
N ARG A 136 -17.52 -1.14 -19.29
CA ARG A 136 -18.97 -0.93 -19.40
C ARG A 136 -19.23 0.48 -19.87
#